data_AF-D7JFW3-F1
#
_entry.id   AF-D7JFW3-F1
#
_cell.length_a   1.000
_cell.length_b   1.000
_cell.length_c   1.000
_cell.angle_alpha   90.00
_cell.angle_beta   90.00
_cell.angle_gamma   90.00
#
_symmetry.space_group_name_H-M   'P 1'
#
loop_
_entity.id
_entity.type
_entity.pdbx_description
1 polymer ?
#
loop_
_entity_poly.entity_id
_entity_poly.type
_entity_poly.pdbx_seq_one_letter_code
_entity_poly.pdbx_strand_id
1 'polypeptide(L)'
;MIYDRFTRETKIYHLIFPQKTFCAFIEKYSYICSLIKSFYKHKNFTLMKNLKINARITEVADTATRLLILFKRHPAIGDDTILKPLFAEIGTLAEQLSEVIKSDKTLSELDIADTVRGEAIRKFDKILQGYAAMPIETLQKPGAKLYEVFSKYGVKITRENYAVESAHIDSLLTDLAAPGLAGEISSLAGVTEAIEAIRTAQKSFNEKRVTYEQNIAAKNAKQKSAELKKMLLERVNTSLLPYLTSLKSMKSAGYSDFIEGVSQIIANTNSSISARRKKPNNDDTPAKKDGE
;
A
#
# COMPACT_ATOMS: atom_id res chain seq x y z
N MET A 1 9.64 -31.08 10.00
CA MET A 1 11.03 -30.92 9.51
C MET A 1 12.10 -31.44 10.47
N ILE A 2 12.03 -31.19 11.78
CA ILE A 2 13.03 -31.73 12.74
C ILE A 2 12.89 -33.26 12.92
N TYR A 3 11.65 -33.79 12.90
CA TYR A 3 11.38 -35.22 13.08
C TYR A 3 11.90 -36.10 11.92
N ASP A 4 11.81 -35.62 10.68
CA ASP A 4 12.26 -36.36 9.47
C ASP A 4 13.78 -36.38 9.29
N ARG A 5 14.50 -35.41 9.90
CA ARG A 5 15.97 -35.41 9.89
C ARG A 5 16.51 -36.44 10.89
N PHE A 6 15.81 -36.66 12.00
CA PHE A 6 16.19 -37.57 13.06
C PHE A 6 16.09 -39.06 12.65
N THR A 7 15.08 -39.43 11.85
CA THR A 7 14.90 -40.81 11.34
C THR A 7 15.92 -41.22 10.27
N ARG A 8 16.58 -40.27 9.61
CA ARG A 8 17.68 -40.56 8.68
C ARG A 8 19.01 -40.76 9.40
N GLU A 9 19.25 -40.05 10.50
CA GLU A 9 20.47 -40.18 11.30
C GLU A 9 20.51 -41.48 12.13
N THR A 10 19.37 -42.00 12.61
CA THR A 10 19.31 -43.25 13.38
C THR A 10 19.75 -44.49 12.60
N LYS A 11 19.73 -44.48 11.26
CA LYS A 11 20.26 -45.57 10.43
C LYS A 11 21.79 -45.66 10.40
N ILE A 12 22.50 -44.57 10.72
CA ILE A 12 23.98 -44.54 10.69
C ILE A 12 24.56 -45.03 12.04
N TYR A 13 23.89 -44.76 13.16
CA TYR A 13 24.40 -45.10 14.49
C TYR A 13 24.34 -46.60 14.84
N HIS A 14 23.52 -47.40 14.14
CA HIS A 14 23.45 -48.86 14.32
C HIS A 14 24.73 -49.59 13.92
N LEU A 15 25.61 -48.94 13.15
CA LEU A 15 26.88 -49.51 12.65
C LEU A 15 28.09 -49.19 13.53
N ILE A 16 27.95 -48.31 14.53
CA ILE A 16 29.10 -47.74 15.26
C ILE A 16 29.07 -48.05 16.77
N PHE A 17 27.92 -48.36 17.35
CA PHE A 17 27.77 -48.55 18.80
C PHE A 17 27.24 -49.95 19.18
N PRO A 18 27.77 -50.58 20.25
CA PRO A 18 27.23 -51.85 20.76
C PRO A 18 25.76 -51.71 21.14
N GLN A 19 24.92 -52.66 20.71
CA GLN A 19 23.45 -52.63 20.74
C GLN A 19 22.83 -52.19 22.10
N LYS A 20 23.45 -52.57 23.22
CA LYS A 20 23.01 -52.17 24.58
C LYS A 20 23.12 -50.66 24.84
N THR A 21 24.14 -49.98 24.29
CA THR A 21 24.36 -48.54 24.48
C THR A 21 23.43 -47.70 23.61
N PHE A 22 23.08 -48.19 22.42
CA PHE A 22 22.11 -47.54 21.52
C PHE A 22 20.68 -47.62 22.07
N CYS A 23 20.27 -48.76 22.65
CA CYS A 23 18.97 -48.88 23.31
C CYS A 23 18.82 -47.92 24.49
N ALA A 24 19.85 -47.81 25.36
CA ALA A 24 19.85 -46.86 26.48
C ALA A 24 19.81 -45.38 26.01
N PHE A 25 20.48 -45.07 24.90
CA PHE A 25 20.43 -43.74 24.27
C PHE A 25 19.03 -43.43 23.73
N ILE A 26 18.39 -44.36 23.02
CA ILE A 26 17.02 -44.19 22.51
C ILE A 26 16.01 -44.08 23.66
N GLU A 27 16.13 -44.89 24.71
CA GLU A 27 15.24 -44.79 25.88
C GLU A 27 15.37 -43.44 26.58
N LYS A 28 16.59 -42.93 26.76
CA LYS A 28 16.83 -41.62 27.36
C LYS A 28 16.27 -40.48 26.50
N TYR A 29 16.43 -40.53 25.18
CA TYR A 29 15.87 -39.53 24.26
C TYR A 29 14.35 -39.63 24.10
N SER A 30 13.80 -40.84 24.13
CA SER A 30 12.35 -41.10 24.13
C SER A 30 11.71 -40.58 25.42
N TYR A 31 12.36 -40.79 26.57
CA TYR A 31 11.95 -40.26 27.86
C TYR A 31 12.00 -38.73 27.88
N ILE A 32 13.06 -38.10 27.37
CA ILE A 32 13.15 -36.64 27.23
C ILE A 32 12.05 -36.11 26.28
N CYS A 33 11.81 -36.77 25.14
CA CYS A 33 10.72 -36.41 24.23
C CYS A 33 9.34 -36.57 24.87
N SER A 34 9.15 -37.59 25.70
CA SER A 34 7.93 -37.84 26.46
C SER A 34 7.72 -36.79 27.55
N LEU A 35 8.79 -36.40 28.27
CA LEU A 35 8.79 -35.32 29.24
C LEU A 35 8.48 -33.97 28.59
N ILE A 36 9.08 -33.68 27.43
CA ILE A 36 8.76 -32.49 26.64
C ILE A 36 7.28 -32.54 26.22
N LYS A 37 6.80 -33.65 25.63
CA LYS A 37 5.39 -33.82 25.26
C LYS A 37 4.45 -33.68 26.46
N SER A 38 4.79 -34.23 27.62
CA SER A 38 4.03 -34.12 28.86
C SER A 38 4.00 -32.68 29.39
N PHE A 39 5.15 -32.00 29.37
CA PHE A 39 5.29 -30.60 29.72
C PHE A 39 4.45 -29.68 28.81
N TYR A 40 4.36 -30.01 27.52
CA TYR A 40 3.49 -29.30 26.56
C TYR A 40 2.01 -29.72 26.63
N LYS A 41 1.69 -30.94 27.10
CA LYS A 41 0.31 -31.47 27.20
C LYS A 41 -0.45 -30.94 28.43
N HIS A 42 0.26 -30.54 29.51
CA HIS A 42 -0.37 -30.12 30.77
C HIS A 42 -0.49 -28.61 30.97
N LYS A 43 0.03 -27.78 30.07
CA LYS A 43 -0.23 -26.34 30.05
C LYS A 43 -1.17 -26.03 28.88
N ASN A 44 -2.40 -25.61 29.19
CA ASN A 44 -3.26 -24.92 28.23
C ASN A 44 -2.59 -23.58 27.86
N PHE A 45 -1.60 -23.61 26.98
CA PHE A 45 -0.94 -22.42 26.44
C PHE A 45 -1.96 -21.69 25.56
N THR A 46 -2.61 -20.66 26.10
CA THR A 46 -3.43 -19.77 25.27
C THR A 46 -2.49 -18.93 24.42
N LEU A 47 -2.20 -19.42 23.20
CA LEU A 47 -1.36 -18.72 22.24
C LEU A 47 -2.01 -17.37 21.88
N MET A 48 -1.19 -16.32 21.80
CA MET A 48 -1.67 -15.04 21.26
C MET A 48 -2.10 -15.24 19.81
N LYS A 49 -3.19 -14.58 19.40
CA LYS A 49 -3.66 -14.63 18.02
C LYS A 49 -2.65 -13.95 17.10
N ASN A 50 -2.34 -14.58 15.97
CA ASN A 50 -1.51 -13.95 14.93
C ASN A 50 -2.23 -12.78 14.25
N LEU A 51 -1.46 -11.79 13.79
CA LEU A 51 -1.92 -10.82 12.82
C LEU A 51 -2.24 -11.53 11.51
N LYS A 52 -3.42 -11.29 10.95
CA LYS A 52 -3.88 -11.94 9.73
C LYS A 52 -2.96 -11.61 8.54
N ILE A 53 -2.51 -12.66 7.84
CA ILE A 53 -1.62 -12.56 6.66
C ILE A 53 -2.22 -11.75 5.50
N ASN A 54 -3.56 -11.71 5.40
CA ASN A 54 -4.28 -10.97 4.38
C ASN A 54 -4.58 -9.51 4.77
N ALA A 55 -3.91 -8.99 5.81
CA ALA A 55 -3.89 -7.57 6.13
C ALA A 55 -3.39 -6.75 4.92
N ARG A 56 -3.95 -5.56 4.71
CA ARG A 56 -3.45 -4.57 3.73
C ARG A 56 -2.18 -3.91 4.27
N ILE A 57 -1.39 -3.32 3.37
CA ILE A 57 -0.16 -2.60 3.71
C ILE A 57 -0.42 -1.53 4.79
N THR A 58 -1.50 -0.76 4.65
CA THR A 58 -1.90 0.28 5.61
C THR A 58 -2.30 -0.28 6.99
N GLU A 59 -2.96 -1.43 7.04
CA GLU A 59 -3.35 -2.11 8.29
C GLU A 59 -2.11 -2.64 9.04
N VAL A 60 -1.12 -3.13 8.30
CA VAL A 60 0.17 -3.59 8.85
C VAL A 60 0.99 -2.40 9.38
N ALA A 61 1.04 -1.29 8.63
CA ALA A 61 1.73 -0.05 9.04
C ALA A 61 1.11 0.58 10.30
N ASP A 62 -0.23 0.68 10.38
CA ASP A 62 -0.93 1.16 11.58
C ASP A 62 -0.65 0.27 12.79
N THR A 63 -0.73 -1.05 12.60
CA THR A 63 -0.46 -2.01 13.67
C THR A 63 0.96 -1.85 14.20
N ALA A 64 1.97 -1.75 13.34
CA ALA A 64 3.36 -1.52 13.73
C ALA A 64 3.51 -0.21 14.54
N THR A 65 2.90 0.87 14.06
CA THR A 65 2.92 2.19 14.73
C THR A 65 2.33 2.11 16.13
N ARG A 66 1.17 1.45 16.29
CA ARG A 66 0.51 1.28 17.59
C ARG A 66 1.33 0.41 18.53
N LEU A 67 2.00 -0.64 18.02
CA LEU A 67 2.91 -1.48 18.80
C LEU A 67 4.14 -0.68 19.28
N LEU A 68 4.74 0.15 18.42
CA LEU A 68 5.87 1.02 18.78
C LEU A 68 5.49 2.05 19.85
N ILE A 69 4.33 2.69 19.71
CA ILE A 69 3.80 3.61 20.71
C ILE A 69 3.57 2.89 22.04
N LEU A 70 2.99 1.69 22.00
CA LEU A 70 2.76 0.87 23.19
C LEU A 70 4.08 0.53 23.89
N PHE A 71 5.10 0.10 23.14
CA PHE A 71 6.41 -0.24 23.70
C PHE A 71 7.08 0.98 24.36
N LYS A 72 7.04 2.15 23.71
CA LYS A 72 7.54 3.42 24.28
C LYS A 72 6.83 3.83 25.58
N ARG A 73 5.56 3.43 25.76
CA ARG A 73 4.79 3.69 26.99
C ARG A 73 5.13 2.74 28.14
N HIS A 74 5.95 1.72 27.91
CA HIS A 74 6.38 0.75 28.93
C HIS A 74 7.91 0.79 29.11
N PRO A 75 8.47 1.88 29.65
CA PRO A 75 9.92 2.03 29.80
C PRO A 75 10.55 0.95 30.69
N ALA A 76 9.80 0.38 31.64
CA ALA A 76 10.26 -0.69 32.53
C ALA A 76 10.71 -1.97 31.80
N ILE A 77 10.23 -2.20 30.57
CA ILE A 77 10.65 -3.33 29.72
C ILE A 77 11.46 -2.85 28.50
N GLY A 78 11.82 -1.57 28.46
CA GLY A 78 12.49 -0.94 27.33
C GLY A 78 13.90 -1.45 27.06
N ASP A 79 14.56 -1.99 28.09
CA ASP A 79 15.90 -2.59 28.00
C ASP A 79 15.89 -4.11 27.91
N ASP A 80 14.72 -4.72 27.68
CA ASP A 80 14.63 -6.15 27.40
C ASP A 80 15.49 -6.51 26.17
N THR A 81 16.39 -7.48 26.36
CA THR A 81 17.40 -7.90 25.37
C THR A 81 16.82 -8.40 24.04
N ILE A 82 15.56 -8.80 24.02
CA ILE A 82 14.85 -9.29 22.84
C ILE A 82 13.93 -8.19 22.29
N LEU A 83 13.14 -7.53 23.14
CA LEU A 83 12.18 -6.50 22.70
C LEU A 83 12.88 -5.27 22.15
N LYS A 84 13.94 -4.78 22.80
CA LYS A 84 14.67 -3.57 22.37
C LYS A 84 15.15 -3.64 20.92
N PRO A 85 15.96 -4.64 20.51
CA PRO A 85 16.37 -4.76 19.12
C PRO A 85 15.20 -5.07 18.17
N LEU A 86 14.23 -5.88 18.60
CA LEU A 86 13.06 -6.22 17.78
C LEU A 86 12.21 -4.98 17.46
N PHE A 87 11.96 -4.12 18.43
CA PHE A 87 11.19 -2.88 18.23
C PHE A 87 11.98 -1.82 17.45
N ALA A 88 13.31 -1.79 17.56
CA ALA A 88 14.14 -0.97 16.66
C ALA A 88 13.99 -1.40 15.19
N GLU A 89 13.97 -2.71 14.93
CA GLU A 89 13.74 -3.25 13.59
C GLU A 89 12.31 -3.00 13.10
N ILE A 90 11.29 -3.27 13.93
CA ILE A 90 9.89 -2.96 13.60
C ILE A 90 9.72 -1.47 13.31
N GLY A 91 10.39 -0.59 14.06
CA GLY A 91 10.43 0.86 13.84
C GLY A 91 10.95 1.21 12.45
N THR A 92 12.12 0.68 12.13
CA THR A 92 12.78 0.87 10.84
C THR A 92 11.90 0.39 9.67
N LEU A 93 11.27 -0.79 9.80
CA LEU A 93 10.36 -1.33 8.78
C LEU A 93 9.06 -0.52 8.66
N ALA A 94 8.51 -0.03 9.77
CA ALA A 94 7.30 0.77 9.79
C ALA A 94 7.49 2.14 9.13
N GLU A 95 8.63 2.78 9.38
CA GLU A 95 9.02 4.05 8.75
C GLU A 95 9.14 3.88 7.23
N GLN A 96 9.88 2.86 6.78
CA GLN A 96 10.02 2.54 5.35
C GLN A 96 8.66 2.24 4.70
N LEU A 97 7.81 1.45 5.36
CA LEU A 97 6.49 1.14 4.83
C LEU A 97 5.59 2.39 4.73
N SER A 98 5.68 3.30 5.70
CA SER A 98 4.97 4.59 5.67
C SER A 98 5.44 5.49 4.53
N GLU A 99 6.74 5.54 4.28
CA GLU A 99 7.32 6.28 3.17
C GLU A 99 6.85 5.75 1.82
N VAL A 100 6.83 4.44 1.64
CA VAL A 100 6.33 3.81 0.41
C VAL A 100 4.84 4.08 0.22
N ILE A 101 4.01 3.97 1.27
CA ILE A 101 2.58 4.33 1.21
C ILE A 101 2.39 5.79 0.75
N LYS A 102 3.19 6.72 1.27
CA LYS A 102 3.14 8.13 0.84
C LYS A 102 3.51 8.28 -0.64
N SER A 103 4.51 7.52 -1.10
CA SER A 103 4.96 7.55 -2.50
C SER A 103 3.88 7.04 -3.45
N ASP A 104 3.30 5.87 -3.14
CA ASP A 104 2.23 5.24 -3.91
C ASP A 104 1.00 6.15 -4.01
N LYS A 105 0.66 6.83 -2.90
CA LYS A 105 -0.43 7.81 -2.88
C LYS A 105 -0.16 8.97 -3.84
N THR A 106 1.04 9.56 -3.79
CA THR A 106 1.37 10.69 -4.68
C THR A 106 1.48 10.29 -6.14
N LEU A 107 1.92 9.07 -6.45
CA LEU A 107 1.87 8.53 -7.81
C LEU A 107 0.42 8.38 -8.29
N SER A 108 -0.44 7.75 -7.48
CA SER A 108 -1.85 7.59 -7.83
C SER A 108 -2.56 8.93 -8.04
N GLU A 109 -2.26 9.94 -7.22
CA GLU A 109 -2.80 11.29 -7.42
C GLU A 109 -2.28 11.95 -8.69
N LEU A 110 -1.02 11.72 -9.05
CA LEU A 110 -0.43 12.20 -10.29
C LEU A 110 -1.10 11.56 -11.51
N ASP A 111 -1.31 10.24 -11.51
CA ASP A 111 -2.01 9.50 -12.58
C ASP A 111 -3.45 9.99 -12.79
N ILE A 112 -4.16 10.28 -11.69
CA ILE A 112 -5.51 10.87 -11.75
C ILE A 112 -5.46 12.25 -12.42
N ALA A 113 -4.50 13.09 -12.02
CA ALA A 113 -4.37 14.43 -12.60
C ALA A 113 -3.98 14.39 -14.08
N ASP A 114 -3.14 13.44 -14.47
CA ASP A 114 -2.79 13.18 -15.87
C ASP A 114 -4.01 12.79 -16.69
N THR A 115 -4.85 11.90 -16.15
CA THR A 115 -6.11 11.49 -16.78
C THR A 115 -7.04 12.69 -17.00
N VAL A 116 -7.21 13.53 -15.96
CA VAL A 116 -8.04 14.75 -16.02
C VAL A 116 -7.52 15.73 -17.07
N ARG A 117 -6.19 15.92 -17.13
CA ARG A 117 -5.53 16.76 -18.14
C ARG A 117 -5.79 16.25 -19.56
N GLY A 118 -5.60 14.95 -19.79
CA GLY A 118 -5.87 14.34 -21.08
C GLY A 118 -7.36 14.45 -21.48
N GLU A 119 -8.28 14.35 -20.52
CA GLU A 119 -9.70 14.55 -20.78
C GLU A 119 -10.04 15.99 -21.16
N ALA A 120 -9.42 16.99 -20.55
CA ALA A 120 -9.61 18.39 -20.90
C ALA A 120 -9.22 18.66 -22.36
N ILE A 121 -8.08 18.12 -22.80
CA ILE A 121 -7.62 18.20 -24.21
C ILE A 121 -8.61 17.51 -25.16
N ARG A 122 -9.08 16.30 -24.83
CA ARG A 122 -10.06 15.57 -25.65
C ARG A 122 -11.42 16.27 -25.72
N LYS A 123 -11.86 16.94 -24.66
CA LYS A 123 -13.09 17.74 -24.66
C LYS A 123 -12.93 18.98 -25.54
N PHE A 124 -11.79 19.67 -25.44
CA PHE A 124 -11.50 20.83 -26.26
C PHE A 124 -11.45 20.50 -27.75
N ASP A 125 -10.80 19.40 -28.13
CA ASP A 125 -10.80 18.88 -29.51
C ASP A 125 -12.24 18.71 -30.06
N LYS A 126 -13.12 18.06 -29.30
CA LYS A 126 -14.52 17.85 -29.70
C LYS A 126 -15.29 19.16 -29.85
N ILE A 127 -15.08 20.12 -28.96
CA ILE A 127 -15.69 21.45 -29.04
C ILE A 127 -15.27 22.16 -30.34
N LEU A 128 -13.97 22.16 -30.62
CA LEU A 128 -13.42 22.83 -31.81
C LEU A 128 -13.86 22.15 -33.11
N GLN A 129 -13.87 20.80 -33.16
CA GLN A 129 -14.41 20.07 -34.31
C GLN A 129 -15.89 20.39 -34.54
N GLY A 130 -16.68 20.47 -33.45
CA GLY A 130 -18.08 20.87 -33.52
C GLY A 130 -18.25 22.25 -34.16
N TYR A 131 -17.52 23.26 -33.67
CA TYR A 131 -17.58 24.60 -34.25
C TYR A 131 -17.07 24.65 -35.68
N ALA A 132 -15.94 24.02 -36.00
CA ALA A 132 -15.36 24.01 -37.34
C ALA A 132 -16.27 23.37 -38.40
N ALA A 133 -17.18 22.47 -37.99
CA ALA A 133 -18.16 21.80 -38.84
C ALA A 133 -19.54 22.47 -38.85
N MET A 134 -19.74 23.60 -38.14
CA MET A 134 -21.05 24.24 -38.08
C MET A 134 -21.50 24.79 -39.44
N PRO A 135 -22.80 24.72 -39.78
CA PRO A 135 -23.33 25.33 -41.00
C PRO A 135 -23.48 26.86 -40.87
N ILE A 136 -23.35 27.40 -39.66
CA ILE A 136 -23.48 28.84 -39.36
C ILE A 136 -22.11 29.49 -39.49
N GLU A 137 -21.90 30.27 -40.55
CA GLU A 137 -20.60 30.85 -40.91
C GLU A 137 -19.96 31.69 -39.79
N THR A 138 -20.78 32.42 -39.02
CA THR A 138 -20.31 33.25 -37.89
C THR A 138 -19.76 32.44 -36.73
N LEU A 139 -20.09 31.16 -36.62
CA LEU A 139 -19.53 30.22 -35.64
C LEU A 139 -18.44 29.34 -36.26
N GLN A 140 -18.62 28.99 -37.53
CA GLN A 140 -17.74 28.10 -38.28
C GLN A 140 -16.36 28.68 -38.50
N LYS A 141 -16.28 29.95 -38.94
CA LYS A 141 -15.01 30.62 -39.23
C LYS A 141 -14.11 30.74 -37.98
N PRO A 142 -14.59 31.28 -36.85
CA PRO A 142 -13.83 31.28 -35.60
C PRO A 142 -13.41 29.87 -35.16
N GLY A 143 -14.33 28.90 -35.27
CA GLY A 143 -14.10 27.51 -34.89
C GLY A 143 -13.00 26.84 -35.70
N ALA A 144 -13.04 26.99 -37.03
CA ALA A 144 -12.03 26.44 -37.94
C ALA A 144 -10.64 27.04 -37.68
N LYS A 145 -10.56 28.35 -37.43
CA LYS A 145 -9.31 29.04 -37.10
C LYS A 145 -8.70 28.55 -35.79
N LEU A 146 -9.52 28.37 -34.74
CA LEU A 146 -9.04 27.80 -33.47
C LEU A 146 -8.66 26.33 -33.60
N TYR A 147 -9.40 25.56 -34.40
CA TYR A 147 -9.09 24.16 -34.68
C TYR A 147 -7.75 24.01 -35.43
N GLU A 148 -7.45 24.90 -36.36
CA GLU A 148 -6.15 24.93 -37.05
C GLU A 148 -4.99 25.12 -36.05
N VAL A 149 -5.13 26.06 -35.10
CA VAL A 149 -4.14 26.27 -34.03
C VAL A 149 -3.98 25.00 -33.18
N PHE A 150 -5.09 24.40 -32.76
CA PHE A 150 -5.08 23.17 -31.97
C PHE A 150 -4.45 21.98 -32.73
N SER A 151 -4.70 21.86 -34.03
CA SER A 151 -4.29 20.72 -34.86
C SER A 151 -2.76 20.52 -34.94
N LYS A 152 -1.98 21.59 -34.71
CA LYS A 152 -0.51 21.53 -34.59
C LYS A 152 -0.06 20.58 -33.47
N TYR A 153 -0.87 20.51 -32.42
CA TYR A 153 -0.64 19.67 -31.25
C TYR A 153 -1.47 18.38 -31.35
N GLY A 154 -2.80 18.54 -31.42
CA GLY A 154 -3.78 17.45 -31.51
C GLY A 154 -3.89 16.61 -30.24
N VAL A 155 -4.87 15.70 -30.21
CA VAL A 155 -5.12 14.81 -29.05
C VAL A 155 -3.99 13.82 -28.77
N LYS A 156 -3.08 13.61 -29.73
CA LYS A 156 -1.93 12.70 -29.60
C LYS A 156 -0.98 13.09 -28.47
N ILE A 157 -0.93 14.38 -28.11
CA ILE A 157 -0.10 14.86 -26.99
C ILE A 157 -0.47 14.17 -25.67
N THR A 158 -1.73 13.73 -25.52
CA THR A 158 -2.22 13.01 -24.33
C THR A 158 -1.71 11.57 -24.19
N ARG A 159 -0.88 11.11 -25.13
CA ARG A 159 -0.24 9.79 -25.13
C ARG A 159 1.28 9.89 -24.99
N GLU A 160 1.80 11.11 -24.94
CA GLU A 160 3.23 11.35 -24.79
C GLU A 160 3.65 11.15 -23.32
N ASN A 161 4.95 11.11 -23.08
CA ASN A 161 5.43 11.17 -21.70
C ASN A 161 5.12 12.53 -21.07
N TYR A 162 5.08 12.57 -19.73
CA TYR A 162 4.70 13.77 -18.96
C TYR A 162 5.48 15.04 -19.31
N ALA A 163 6.77 14.95 -19.64
CA ALA A 163 7.56 16.12 -19.98
C ALA A 163 7.16 16.68 -21.35
N VAL A 164 7.00 15.80 -22.35
CA VAL A 164 6.60 16.18 -23.70
C VAL A 164 5.15 16.70 -23.72
N GLU A 165 4.23 16.02 -23.04
CA GLU A 165 2.84 16.48 -22.96
C GLU A 165 2.74 17.85 -22.27
N SER A 166 3.40 18.05 -21.13
CA SER A 166 3.40 19.36 -20.44
C SER A 166 3.92 20.47 -21.35
N ALA A 167 5.05 20.25 -22.03
CA ALA A 167 5.63 21.24 -22.93
C ALA A 167 4.69 21.60 -24.10
N HIS A 168 4.01 20.61 -24.68
CA HIS A 168 3.04 20.84 -25.73
C HIS A 168 1.78 21.55 -25.24
N ILE A 169 1.27 21.22 -24.06
CA ILE A 169 0.10 21.90 -23.49
C ILE A 169 0.43 23.37 -23.17
N ASP A 170 1.60 23.64 -22.59
CA ASP A 170 2.03 25.01 -22.29
C ASP A 170 2.21 25.83 -23.58
N SER A 171 2.73 25.19 -24.64
CA SER A 171 2.85 25.80 -25.97
C SER A 171 1.47 26.07 -26.60
N LEU A 172 0.53 25.11 -26.52
CA LEU A 172 -0.85 25.28 -26.97
C LEU A 172 -1.54 26.46 -26.26
N LEU A 173 -1.42 26.53 -24.94
CA LEU A 173 -1.99 27.63 -24.14
C LEU A 173 -1.38 28.99 -24.52
N THR A 174 -0.08 29.00 -24.85
CA THR A 174 0.61 30.21 -25.34
C THR A 174 0.09 30.64 -26.70
N ASP A 175 -0.05 29.71 -27.64
CA ASP A 175 -0.60 30.00 -28.97
C ASP A 175 -2.04 30.51 -28.90
N LEU A 176 -2.88 29.92 -28.03
CA LEU A 176 -4.25 30.34 -27.81
C LEU A 176 -4.37 31.72 -27.16
N ALA A 177 -3.33 32.15 -26.41
CA ALA A 177 -3.27 33.48 -25.82
C ALA A 177 -2.85 34.58 -26.81
N ALA A 178 -2.57 34.24 -28.07
CA ALA A 178 -2.22 35.23 -29.08
C ALA A 178 -3.34 36.29 -29.23
N PRO A 179 -3.02 37.60 -29.25
CA PRO A 179 -4.03 38.67 -29.29
C PRO A 179 -5.04 38.55 -30.44
N GLY A 180 -4.61 38.01 -31.58
CA GLY A 180 -5.44 37.80 -32.76
C GLY A 180 -6.49 36.68 -32.65
N LEU A 181 -6.52 35.93 -31.54
CA LEU A 181 -7.49 34.88 -31.25
C LEU A 181 -8.51 35.27 -30.17
N ALA A 182 -8.29 36.36 -29.43
CA ALA A 182 -9.16 36.76 -28.32
C ALA A 182 -10.62 36.99 -28.77
N GLY A 183 -10.82 37.65 -29.91
CA GLY A 183 -12.15 37.84 -30.50
C GLY A 183 -12.84 36.51 -30.83
N GLU A 184 -12.11 35.59 -31.47
CA GLU A 184 -12.62 34.27 -31.85
C GLU A 184 -13.04 33.47 -30.61
N ILE A 185 -12.19 33.42 -29.58
CA ILE A 185 -12.44 32.71 -28.32
C ILE A 185 -13.68 33.26 -27.61
N SER A 186 -13.81 34.59 -27.54
CA SER A 186 -14.95 35.24 -26.87
C SER A 186 -16.28 35.06 -27.62
N SER A 187 -16.22 34.82 -28.94
CA SER A 187 -17.41 34.67 -29.78
C SER A 187 -18.07 33.29 -29.70
N LEU A 188 -17.34 32.27 -29.21
CA LEU A 188 -17.78 30.89 -29.17
C LEU A 188 -18.06 30.43 -27.74
N ALA A 189 -19.32 30.09 -27.46
CA ALA A 189 -19.74 29.63 -26.14
C ALA A 189 -18.97 28.37 -25.70
N GLY A 190 -18.52 28.34 -24.45
CA GLY A 190 -17.82 27.19 -23.87
C GLY A 190 -16.34 27.07 -24.24
N VAL A 191 -15.82 27.86 -25.19
CA VAL A 191 -14.40 27.81 -25.58
C VAL A 191 -13.51 28.40 -24.50
N THR A 192 -13.89 29.53 -23.93
CA THR A 192 -13.16 30.16 -22.81
C THR A 192 -13.05 29.20 -21.63
N GLU A 193 -14.17 28.59 -21.23
CA GLU A 193 -14.24 27.64 -20.11
C GLU A 193 -13.41 26.38 -20.39
N ALA A 194 -13.39 25.89 -21.63
CA ALA A 194 -12.56 24.75 -22.01
C ALA A 194 -11.06 25.06 -21.94
N ILE A 195 -10.64 26.26 -22.33
CA ILE A 195 -9.24 26.72 -22.20
C ILE A 195 -8.84 26.84 -20.73
N GLU A 196 -9.71 27.43 -19.88
CA GLU A 196 -9.46 27.51 -18.43
C GLU A 196 -9.41 26.12 -17.78
N ALA A 197 -10.23 25.17 -18.24
CA ALA A 197 -10.18 23.79 -17.77
C ALA A 197 -8.83 23.12 -18.08
N ILE A 198 -8.28 23.34 -19.29
CA ILE A 198 -6.93 22.86 -19.66
C ILE A 198 -5.88 23.49 -18.74
N ARG A 199 -5.92 24.83 -18.57
CA ARG A 199 -4.97 25.55 -17.71
C ARG A 199 -4.99 25.05 -16.28
N THR A 200 -6.20 24.85 -15.73
CA THR A 200 -6.40 24.35 -14.37
C THR A 200 -5.87 22.93 -14.22
N ALA A 201 -6.18 22.04 -15.17
CA ALA A 201 -5.72 20.65 -15.14
C ALA A 201 -4.19 20.55 -15.26
N GLN A 202 -3.58 21.33 -16.17
CA GLN A 202 -2.13 21.39 -16.35
C GLN A 202 -1.42 21.92 -15.09
N LYS A 203 -1.94 22.98 -14.47
CA LYS A 203 -1.41 23.50 -13.20
C LYS A 203 -1.48 22.45 -12.10
N SER A 204 -2.63 21.79 -11.94
CA SER A 204 -2.80 20.75 -10.92
C SER A 204 -1.86 19.56 -11.13
N PHE A 205 -1.66 19.15 -12.39
CA PHE A 205 -0.69 18.11 -12.75
C PHE A 205 0.74 18.52 -12.34
N ASN A 206 1.18 19.72 -12.70
CA ASN A 206 2.52 20.21 -12.39
C ASN A 206 2.77 20.27 -10.86
N GLU A 207 1.80 20.74 -10.07
CA GLU A 207 1.88 20.76 -8.60
C GLU A 207 2.03 19.34 -8.01
N LYS A 208 1.24 18.39 -8.51
CA LYS A 208 1.31 16.98 -8.08
C LYS A 208 2.60 16.31 -8.50
N ARG A 209 3.12 16.64 -9.69
CA ARG A 209 4.38 16.09 -10.21
C ARG A 209 5.55 16.51 -9.33
N VAL A 210 5.63 17.78 -8.95
CA VAL A 210 6.67 18.27 -8.01
C VAL A 210 6.58 17.53 -6.67
N THR A 211 5.37 17.34 -6.14
CA THR A 211 5.15 16.62 -4.88
C THR A 211 5.61 15.15 -4.97
N TYR A 212 5.32 14.48 -6.08
CA TYR A 212 5.77 13.11 -6.33
C TYR A 212 7.31 13.03 -6.44
N GLU A 213 7.94 13.92 -7.19
CA GLU A 213 9.39 13.97 -7.37
C GLU A 213 10.12 14.25 -6.05
N GLN A 214 9.61 15.17 -5.21
CA GLN A 214 10.12 15.40 -3.85
C GLN A 214 10.02 14.16 -2.97
N ASN A 215 8.91 13.43 -3.08
CA ASN A 215 8.71 12.18 -2.35
C ASN A 215 9.65 11.07 -2.80
N ILE A 216 10.01 10.97 -4.08
CA ILE A 216 10.96 9.96 -4.57
C ILE A 216 12.41 10.34 -4.27
N ALA A 217 12.79 11.60 -4.44
CA ALA A 217 14.15 12.06 -4.16
C ALA A 217 14.56 11.78 -2.70
N ALA A 218 13.61 11.85 -1.77
CA ALA A 218 13.81 11.48 -0.37
C ALA A 218 14.00 9.96 -0.13
N LYS A 219 13.73 9.09 -1.12
CA LYS A 219 13.44 7.65 -0.93
C LYS A 219 14.24 6.67 -1.81
N ASN A 220 15.26 7.11 -2.56
CA ASN A 220 16.04 6.27 -3.50
C ASN A 220 16.84 5.10 -2.89
N ALA A 221 16.51 4.64 -1.70
CA ALA A 221 16.87 3.33 -1.20
C ALA A 221 15.64 2.69 -0.53
N LYS A 222 14.91 1.78 -1.21
CA LYS A 222 14.49 0.46 -0.65
C LYS A 222 13.35 -0.24 -1.39
N GLN A 223 13.42 -1.56 -1.21
CA GLN A 223 12.47 -2.69 -1.32
C GLN A 223 10.99 -2.41 -1.65
N LYS A 224 10.39 -3.37 -2.37
CA LYS A 224 8.98 -3.33 -2.79
C LYS A 224 8.05 -3.33 -1.57
N SER A 225 6.97 -2.54 -1.58
CA SER A 225 5.98 -2.44 -0.50
C SER A 225 5.45 -3.78 0.02
N ALA A 226 5.30 -4.76 -0.89
CA ALA A 226 4.91 -6.14 -0.56
C ALA A 226 5.96 -6.89 0.28
N GLU A 227 7.25 -6.66 0.03
CA GLU A 227 8.36 -7.25 0.76
C GLU A 227 8.43 -6.66 2.18
N LEU A 228 8.36 -5.34 2.31
CA LEU A 228 8.32 -4.65 3.61
C LEU A 228 7.13 -5.11 4.46
N LYS A 229 5.94 -5.22 3.86
CA LYS A 229 4.76 -5.80 4.52
C LYS A 229 5.03 -7.22 5.02
N LYS A 230 5.64 -8.07 4.19
CA LYS A 230 5.95 -9.47 4.54
C LYS A 230 6.93 -9.52 5.71
N MET A 231 8.02 -8.76 5.65
CA MET A 231 9.02 -8.69 6.72
C MET A 231 8.38 -8.23 8.05
N LEU A 232 7.53 -7.21 8.01
CA LEU A 232 6.87 -6.71 9.22
C LEU A 232 5.89 -7.73 9.81
N LEU A 233 5.11 -8.41 8.95
CA LEU A 233 4.25 -9.52 9.36
C LEU A 233 5.05 -10.67 9.99
N GLU A 234 6.21 -11.01 9.41
CA GLU A 234 7.10 -12.03 9.95
C GLU A 234 7.63 -11.63 11.32
N ARG A 235 8.14 -10.42 11.51
CA ARG A 235 8.62 -9.94 12.82
C ARG A 235 7.54 -9.95 13.89
N VAL A 236 6.32 -9.54 13.56
CA VAL A 236 5.20 -9.59 14.49
C VAL A 236 4.81 -11.04 14.83
N ASN A 237 4.51 -11.86 13.82
CA ASN A 237 3.91 -13.18 14.03
C ASN A 237 4.91 -14.26 14.47
N THR A 238 6.17 -14.14 14.08
CA THR A 238 7.17 -15.20 14.31
C THR A 238 8.20 -14.82 15.37
N SER A 239 8.36 -13.53 15.70
CA SER A 239 9.30 -13.07 16.74
C SER A 239 8.57 -12.49 17.95
N LEU A 240 7.76 -11.44 17.77
CA LEU A 240 7.11 -10.73 18.87
C LEU A 240 6.08 -11.62 19.61
N LEU A 241 5.08 -12.13 18.89
CA LEU A 241 3.98 -12.88 19.52
C LEU A 241 4.44 -14.18 20.20
N PRO A 242 5.37 -14.97 19.64
CA PRO A 242 5.91 -16.14 20.34
C PRO A 242 6.68 -15.76 21.61
N TYR A 243 7.48 -14.69 21.58
CA TYR A 243 8.22 -14.23 22.76
C TYR A 243 7.27 -13.81 23.89
N LEU A 244 6.26 -12.99 23.56
CA LEU A 244 5.25 -12.57 24.53
C LEU A 244 4.39 -13.72 25.05
N THR A 245 4.12 -14.72 24.22
CA THR A 245 3.42 -15.95 24.65
C THR A 245 4.26 -16.71 25.68
N SER A 246 5.58 -16.80 25.49
CA SER A 246 6.50 -17.42 26.46
C SER A 246 6.50 -16.65 27.79
N LEU A 247 6.65 -15.33 27.75
CA LEU A 247 6.61 -14.48 28.95
C LEU A 247 5.29 -14.60 29.71
N LYS A 248 4.15 -14.61 29.00
CA LYS A 248 2.82 -14.84 29.58
C LYS A 248 2.75 -16.19 30.31
N SER A 249 3.33 -17.22 29.71
CA SER A 249 3.29 -18.60 30.23
C SER A 249 4.22 -18.85 31.42
N MET A 250 5.27 -18.03 31.51
CA MET A 250 6.19 -17.98 32.65
C MET A 250 5.69 -17.07 33.77
N LYS A 251 4.60 -16.31 33.53
CA LYS A 251 4.12 -15.26 34.45
C LYS A 251 5.22 -14.27 34.81
N SER A 252 6.03 -13.87 33.82
CA SER A 252 7.11 -12.92 34.02
C SER A 252 6.57 -11.59 34.55
N ALA A 253 7.05 -11.18 35.74
CA ALA A 253 6.61 -9.95 36.38
C ALA A 253 6.92 -8.71 35.52
N GLY A 254 6.01 -7.75 35.48
CA GLY A 254 6.18 -6.47 34.76
C GLY A 254 5.77 -6.48 33.28
N TYR A 255 5.36 -7.61 32.71
CA TYR A 255 5.00 -7.70 31.27
C TYR A 255 3.49 -7.78 30.99
N SER A 256 2.65 -8.00 32.00
CA SER A 256 1.21 -8.30 31.82
C SER A 256 0.49 -7.23 31.00
N ASP A 257 0.58 -5.96 31.41
CA ASP A 257 -0.10 -4.83 30.76
C ASP A 257 0.35 -4.66 29.30
N PHE A 258 1.65 -4.85 29.05
CA PHE A 258 2.20 -4.78 27.70
C PHE A 258 1.66 -5.92 26.83
N ILE A 259 1.67 -7.16 27.34
CA ILE A 259 1.16 -8.35 26.63
C ILE A 259 -0.33 -8.21 26.31
N GLU A 260 -1.12 -7.69 27.25
CA GLU A 260 -2.54 -7.40 27.05
C GLU A 260 -2.76 -6.31 26.00
N GLY A 261 -1.99 -5.22 26.08
CA GLY A 261 -2.01 -4.15 25.08
C GLY A 261 -1.69 -4.66 23.67
N VAL A 262 -0.65 -5.49 23.51
CA VAL A 262 -0.31 -6.12 22.23
C VAL A 262 -1.45 -7.02 21.76
N SER A 263 -2.00 -7.87 22.63
CA SER A 263 -3.12 -8.75 22.31
C SER A 263 -4.34 -7.96 21.80
N GLN A 264 -4.66 -6.84 22.45
CA GLN A 264 -5.77 -5.99 22.07
C GLN A 264 -5.53 -5.29 20.73
N ILE A 265 -4.31 -4.81 20.47
CA ILE A 265 -3.95 -4.20 19.19
C ILE A 265 -4.19 -5.20 18.05
N ILE A 266 -3.66 -6.43 18.19
CA ILE A 266 -3.81 -7.48 17.18
C ILE A 266 -5.27 -7.90 17.01
N ALA A 267 -6.01 -8.04 18.10
CA ALA A 267 -7.44 -8.35 18.05
C ALA A 267 -8.23 -7.29 17.29
N ASN A 268 -8.01 -6.00 17.58
CA ASN A 268 -8.68 -4.89 16.91
C ASN A 268 -8.38 -4.88 15.41
N THR A 269 -7.10 -5.01 15.02
CA THR A 269 -6.72 -5.05 13.60
C THR A 269 -7.38 -6.25 12.89
N ASN A 270 -7.35 -7.43 13.51
CA ASN A 270 -7.97 -8.62 12.94
C ASN A 270 -9.49 -8.51 12.81
N SER A 271 -10.16 -7.84 13.75
CA SER A 271 -11.59 -7.54 13.67
C SER A 271 -11.90 -6.63 12.48
N SER A 272 -11.13 -5.55 12.28
CA SER A 272 -11.27 -4.66 11.12
C SER A 272 -11.09 -5.40 9.79
N ILE A 273 -10.08 -6.27 9.70
CA ILE A 273 -9.85 -7.13 8.52
C ILE A 273 -11.05 -8.05 8.25
N SER A 274 -11.68 -8.56 9.32
CA SER A 274 -12.84 -9.44 9.20
C SER A 274 -14.10 -8.69 8.78
N ALA A 275 -14.33 -7.51 9.35
CA ALA A 275 -15.47 -6.66 9.02
C ALA A 275 -15.45 -6.24 7.55
N ARG A 276 -14.26 -5.94 7.00
CA ARG A 276 -14.07 -5.65 5.57
C ARG A 276 -14.61 -6.77 4.66
N ARG A 277 -14.45 -8.04 5.05
CA ARG A 277 -14.93 -9.19 4.25
C ARG A 277 -16.45 -9.33 4.23
N LYS A 278 -17.18 -8.68 5.15
CA LYS A 278 -18.63 -8.83 5.31
C LYS A 278 -19.44 -7.73 4.62
N LYS A 279 -18.80 -6.75 3.95
CA LYS A 279 -19.55 -5.74 3.20
C LYS A 279 -20.14 -6.41 1.94
N PRO A 280 -21.47 -6.43 1.76
CA PRO A 280 -22.08 -7.00 0.56
C PRO A 280 -21.61 -6.23 -0.67
N ASN A 281 -21.42 -6.92 -1.80
CA ASN A 281 -21.32 -6.30 -3.11
C ASN A 281 -22.66 -5.57 -3.33
N ASN A 282 -22.65 -4.24 -3.35
CA ASN A 282 -23.81 -3.46 -3.81
C ASN A 282 -23.88 -3.51 -5.34
N ASP A 283 -23.97 -4.71 -5.92
CA ASP A 283 -24.27 -4.91 -7.35
C ASP A 283 -25.66 -5.54 -7.57
N ASP A 284 -26.41 -5.84 -6.52
CA ASP A 284 -27.83 -6.14 -6.65
C ASP A 284 -28.64 -4.84 -6.59
N THR A 285 -28.66 -4.15 -7.74
CA THR A 285 -29.68 -3.13 -8.01
C THR A 285 -31.06 -3.82 -7.92
N PRO A 286 -32.01 -3.38 -7.08
CA PRO A 286 -33.35 -3.92 -7.15
C PRO A 286 -33.95 -3.53 -8.50
N ALA A 287 -34.37 -4.53 -9.27
CA ALA A 287 -35.16 -4.34 -10.47
C ALA A 287 -36.29 -3.34 -10.19
N LYS A 288 -36.36 -2.26 -10.97
CA LYS A 288 -37.55 -1.44 -11.06
C LYS A 288 -38.72 -2.39 -11.37
N LYS A 289 -39.69 -2.46 -10.48
CA LYS A 289 -41.01 -2.98 -10.84
C LYS A 289 -41.67 -1.95 -11.73
N ASP A 290 -41.88 -2.35 -12.98
CA ASP A 290 -42.83 -1.71 -13.88
C ASP A 290 -44.27 -2.02 -13.40
N GLY A 291 -45.18 -1.07 -13.61
CA GLY A 291 -46.63 -1.16 -13.34
C GLY A 291 -47.01 -0.59 -11.97
N GLU A 292 -47.81 0.46 -11.86
CA GLU A 292 -49.06 0.78 -12.57
C GLU A 292 -49.26 2.29 -12.74
#